data_AF-A0A7S0C885-F1
#
_entry.id   AF-A0A7S0C885-F1
#
_cell.length_a   1.000
_cell.length_b   1.000
_cell.length_c   1.000
_cell.angle_alpha   90.00
_cell.angle_beta   90.00
_cell.angle_gamma   90.00
#
_symmetry.space_group_name_H-M   'P 1'
#
loop_
_entity.id
_entity.type
_entity.pdbx_description
1 polymer ?
#
loop_
_entity_poly.entity_id
_entity_poly.type
_entity_poly.pdbx_seq_one_letter_code
_entity_poly.pdbx_strand_id
1 'polypeptide(L)'
;NFQTVILATNKTSLGEAREYIEFIIATIRKRGMEDGSGLGRVELRPTKYWNHLLFLTADNFGGIQYQPRTPENPEEEEHSIELDGGEGEGGTGEVVVPTVVSGWNMMQYLAHDTHREYFRSIVARFSNDPWRKEQNLRSKITPDTEQITSELLLDHKRKLLSTRFASSLTRMVGEILKDNNTSTNQFPILPGSHLSLNNPALEFIKAVLEVLKLDGECEHEVLVLRKSLLSQIGVEEYSSEVAWRNPCASFV
;
A
#
# COMPACT_ATOMS: atom_id res chain seq x y z
N ASN A 1 6.55 -18.82 -8.98
CA ASN A 1 6.53 -17.78 -10.03
C ASN A 1 7.66 -16.79 -9.82
N PHE A 2 8.80 -16.96 -10.52
CA PHE A 2 9.99 -16.10 -10.44
C PHE A 2 10.05 -15.09 -11.60
N GLN A 3 8.97 -14.33 -11.82
CA GLN A 3 8.90 -13.38 -12.95
C GLN A 3 9.09 -11.91 -12.54
N THR A 4 8.99 -11.62 -11.25
CA THR A 4 9.03 -10.24 -10.73
C THR A 4 10.05 -10.13 -9.62
N VAL A 5 10.87 -9.08 -9.69
CA VAL A 5 11.79 -8.67 -8.63
C VAL A 5 11.38 -7.28 -8.17
N ILE A 6 11.25 -7.08 -6.87
CA ILE A 6 10.98 -5.77 -6.26
C ILE A 6 12.29 -5.30 -5.62
N LEU A 7 12.73 -4.10 -5.99
CA LEU A 7 13.95 -3.49 -5.47
C LEU A 7 13.59 -2.27 -4.63
N ALA A 8 13.97 -2.30 -3.35
CA ALA A 8 13.92 -1.13 -2.48
C ALA A 8 15.24 -0.35 -2.61
N THR A 9 15.14 0.98 -2.73
CA THR A 9 16.30 1.87 -2.87
C THR A 9 16.14 3.08 -1.96
N ASN A 10 17.26 3.75 -1.64
CA ASN A 10 17.28 4.98 -0.86
C ASN A 10 17.18 6.25 -1.73
N LYS A 11 16.96 6.11 -3.04
CA LYS A 11 16.75 7.25 -3.94
C LYS A 11 15.47 7.98 -3.58
N THR A 12 15.56 9.30 -3.50
CA THR A 12 14.45 10.15 -3.03
C THR A 12 13.64 10.76 -4.16
N SER A 13 14.14 10.68 -5.41
CA SER A 13 13.45 11.13 -6.62
C SER A 13 13.29 9.99 -7.63
N LEU A 14 12.26 10.09 -8.48
CA LEU A 14 11.99 9.09 -9.52
C LEU A 14 13.11 9.04 -10.58
N GLY A 15 13.69 10.20 -10.94
CA GLY A 15 14.80 10.29 -11.88
C GLY A 15 16.03 9.51 -11.39
N GLU A 16 16.46 9.77 -10.16
CA GLU A 16 17.57 9.03 -9.54
C GLU A 16 17.29 7.52 -9.44
N ALA A 17 16.05 7.14 -9.13
CA ALA A 17 15.65 5.73 -9.06
C ALA A 17 15.75 5.04 -10.43
N ARG A 18 15.36 5.73 -11.51
CA ARG A 18 15.49 5.24 -12.91
C ARG A 18 16.95 5.06 -13.29
N GLU A 19 17.79 6.06 -13.06
CA GLU A 19 19.23 5.96 -13.33
C GLU A 19 19.89 4.83 -12.54
N TYR A 20 19.50 4.68 -11.27
CA TYR A 20 20.04 3.65 -10.40
C TYR A 20 19.69 2.23 -10.86
N ILE A 21 18.44 1.98 -11.27
CA ILE A 21 18.05 0.65 -11.75
C ILE A 21 18.70 0.32 -13.10
N GLU A 22 18.84 1.31 -14.00
CA GLU A 22 19.56 1.13 -15.27
C GLU A 22 21.04 0.76 -15.02
N PHE A 23 21.69 1.44 -14.07
CA PHE A 23 23.05 1.10 -13.65
C PHE A 23 23.14 -0.34 -13.10
N ILE A 24 22.19 -0.75 -12.26
CA ILE A 24 22.14 -2.14 -11.72
C ILE A 24 21.99 -3.14 -12.86
N ILE A 25 21.06 -2.92 -13.78
CA ILE A 25 20.80 -3.82 -14.92
C ILE A 25 22.04 -3.94 -15.80
N ALA A 26 22.68 -2.81 -16.12
CA ALA A 26 23.93 -2.80 -16.89
C ALA A 26 25.05 -3.58 -16.19
N THR A 27 25.16 -3.42 -14.86
CA THR A 27 26.17 -4.13 -14.05
C THR A 27 25.91 -5.64 -14.00
N ILE A 28 24.66 -6.07 -13.80
CA ILE A 28 24.28 -7.49 -13.81
C ILE A 28 24.58 -8.11 -15.17
N ARG A 29 24.20 -7.42 -16.25
CA ARG A 29 24.44 -7.88 -17.61
C ARG A 29 25.93 -8.05 -17.89
N LYS A 30 26.75 -7.06 -17.50
CA LYS A 30 28.21 -7.12 -17.66
C LYS A 30 28.81 -8.32 -16.92
N ARG A 31 28.50 -8.47 -15.62
CA ARG A 31 29.03 -9.57 -14.80
C ARG A 31 28.55 -10.93 -15.31
N GLY A 32 27.29 -11.06 -15.67
CA GLY A 32 26.71 -12.30 -16.20
C GLY A 32 27.34 -12.77 -17.52
N MET A 33 27.96 -11.86 -18.29
CA MET A 33 28.75 -12.22 -19.47
C MET A 33 30.17 -12.66 -19.09
N GLU A 34 30.77 -12.07 -18.06
CA GLU A 34 32.15 -12.33 -17.61
C GLU A 34 32.28 -13.63 -16.80
N ASP A 35 31.31 -13.95 -15.93
CA ASP A 35 31.35 -15.10 -15.02
C ASP A 35 30.69 -16.38 -15.58
N GLY A 36 30.13 -16.30 -16.80
CA GLY A 36 29.40 -17.40 -17.44
C GLY A 36 28.11 -17.81 -16.71
N SER A 37 27.64 -17.01 -15.74
CA SER A 37 26.39 -17.26 -15.03
C SER A 37 25.20 -17.11 -15.99
N GLY A 38 24.13 -17.86 -15.70
CA GLY A 38 22.88 -17.78 -16.47
C GLY A 38 22.23 -16.39 -16.48
N LEU A 39 22.68 -15.46 -15.62
CA LEU A 39 22.14 -14.11 -15.50
C LEU A 39 22.37 -13.25 -16.75
N GLY A 40 23.45 -13.51 -17.52
CA GLY A 40 23.67 -12.84 -18.81
C GLY A 40 22.60 -13.18 -19.87
N ARG A 41 21.79 -14.22 -19.63
CA ARG A 41 20.67 -14.67 -20.48
C ARG A 41 19.30 -14.20 -19.98
N VAL A 42 19.26 -13.49 -18.85
CA VAL A 42 18.03 -12.95 -18.28
C VAL A 42 17.89 -11.51 -18.70
N GLU A 43 16.71 -11.16 -19.22
CA GLU A 43 16.36 -9.78 -19.51
C GLU A 43 15.59 -9.19 -18.32
N LEU A 44 16.16 -8.15 -17.70
CA LEU A 44 15.51 -7.37 -16.65
C LEU A 44 15.01 -6.08 -17.26
N ARG A 45 13.72 -5.79 -17.12
CA ARG A 45 13.11 -4.53 -17.56
C ARG A 45 12.36 -3.90 -16.39
N PRO A 46 12.65 -2.64 -16.03
CA PRO A 46 11.85 -1.92 -15.06
C PRO A 46 10.45 -1.67 -15.62
N THR A 47 9.41 -2.12 -14.93
CA THR A 47 8.02 -1.96 -15.39
C THR A 47 7.18 -1.03 -14.53
N LYS A 48 7.53 -0.88 -13.25
CA LYS A 48 6.74 -0.11 -12.27
C LYS A 48 7.68 0.57 -11.30
N TYR A 49 7.37 1.83 -10.99
CA TYR A 49 8.05 2.61 -9.97
C TYR A 49 7.03 2.99 -8.89
N TRP A 50 7.46 2.91 -7.64
CA TRP A 50 6.61 3.17 -6.47
C TRP A 50 7.33 4.18 -5.58
N ASN A 51 6.58 5.14 -5.05
CA ASN A 51 7.07 5.97 -3.95
C ASN A 51 7.18 5.11 -2.68
N HIS A 52 6.12 4.38 -2.36
CA HIS A 52 6.10 3.34 -1.35
C HIS A 52 5.17 2.22 -1.78
N LEU A 53 5.44 1.02 -1.29
CA LEU A 53 4.66 -0.19 -1.59
C LEU A 53 4.34 -0.93 -0.29
N LEU A 54 3.07 -1.02 0.04
CA LEU A 54 2.51 -1.94 1.03
C LEU A 54 2.33 -3.29 0.35
N PHE A 55 3.09 -4.30 0.76
CA PHE A 55 3.11 -5.60 0.11
C PHE A 55 2.83 -6.71 1.12
N LEU A 56 1.69 -7.40 0.97
CA LEU A 56 1.37 -8.60 1.75
C LEU A 56 1.59 -9.86 0.90
N THR A 57 1.06 -9.88 -0.32
CA THR A 57 1.24 -10.96 -1.29
C THR A 57 1.16 -10.41 -2.72
N ALA A 58 1.40 -11.25 -3.73
CA ALA A 58 1.28 -10.87 -5.14
C ALA A 58 -0.13 -10.35 -5.52
N ASP A 59 -1.18 -10.77 -4.82
CA ASP A 59 -2.57 -10.36 -5.05
C ASP A 59 -3.10 -9.38 -3.98
N ASN A 60 -2.27 -9.04 -2.99
CA ASN A 60 -2.61 -8.15 -1.89
C ASN A 60 -1.48 -7.15 -1.69
N PHE A 61 -1.57 -6.05 -2.43
CA PHE A 61 -0.61 -4.95 -2.38
C PHE A 61 -1.27 -3.61 -2.70
N GLY A 62 -0.62 -2.53 -2.31
CA GLY A 62 -1.06 -1.18 -2.63
C GLY A 62 0.01 -0.15 -2.30
N GLY A 63 -0.26 1.11 -2.58
CA GLY A 63 0.68 2.19 -2.34
C GLY A 63 0.55 3.29 -3.38
N ILE A 64 1.56 4.15 -3.46
CA ILE A 64 1.63 5.22 -4.45
C ILE A 64 2.55 4.79 -5.58
N GLN A 65 1.94 4.52 -6.74
CA GLN A 65 2.63 4.15 -7.96
C GLN A 65 2.84 5.38 -8.85
N TYR A 66 4.02 5.52 -9.42
CA TYR A 66 4.30 6.48 -10.48
C TYR A 66 3.80 5.93 -11.82
N GLN A 67 2.75 6.52 -12.40
CA GLN A 67 2.12 6.05 -13.64
C GLN A 67 2.31 7.04 -14.79
N PRO A 68 2.79 6.60 -15.97
CA PRO A 68 2.91 7.46 -17.13
C PRO A 68 1.53 7.72 -17.75
N ARG A 69 0.96 8.88 -17.44
CA ARG A 69 -0.37 9.30 -17.91
C ARG A 69 -0.52 10.82 -17.79
N THR A 70 -1.53 11.37 -18.44
CA THR A 70 -1.90 12.77 -18.26
C THR A 70 -2.60 12.95 -16.90
N PRO A 71 -2.26 14.01 -16.13
CA PRO A 71 -3.02 14.37 -14.94
C PRO A 71 -4.45 14.73 -15.32
N GLU A 72 -5.42 14.30 -14.51
CA GLU A 72 -6.85 14.47 -14.81
C GLU A 72 -7.48 15.65 -14.04
N ASN A 73 -6.77 16.19 -13.05
CA ASN A 73 -7.24 17.27 -12.20
C ASN A 73 -6.07 18.13 -11.68
N PRO A 74 -6.34 19.35 -11.15
CA PRO A 74 -5.29 20.26 -10.71
C PRO A 74 -4.39 19.72 -9.59
N GLU A 75 -4.92 18.82 -8.75
CA GLU A 75 -4.15 18.22 -7.65
C GLU A 75 -3.14 17.19 -8.17
N GLU A 76 -3.50 16.44 -9.21
CA GLU A 76 -2.58 15.55 -9.91
C GLU A 76 -1.54 16.31 -10.71
N GLU A 77 -1.92 17.45 -11.30
CA GLU A 77 -1.01 18.33 -12.05
C GLU A 77 0.08 18.90 -11.12
N GLU A 78 -0.29 19.37 -9.93
CA GLU A 78 0.64 19.89 -8.91
C GLU A 78 1.72 18.87 -8.49
N HIS A 79 1.37 17.58 -8.49
CA HIS A 79 2.26 16.49 -8.06
C HIS A 79 2.81 15.67 -9.23
N SER A 80 2.52 16.04 -10.47
CA SER A 80 3.05 15.37 -11.65
C SER A 80 4.55 15.62 -11.79
N ILE A 81 5.25 14.64 -12.34
CA ILE A 81 6.70 14.68 -12.56
C ILE A 81 6.93 14.66 -14.06
N GLU A 82 7.53 15.72 -14.57
CA GLU A 82 8.07 15.74 -15.93
C GLU A 82 9.44 15.09 -15.90
N LEU A 83 9.62 14.05 -16.71
CA LEU A 83 10.90 13.39 -16.88
C LEU A 83 11.50 13.80 -18.22
N ASP A 84 12.79 14.16 -18.20
CA ASP A 84 13.51 14.50 -19.41
C ASP A 84 13.44 13.34 -20.41
N GLY A 85 12.82 13.60 -21.55
CA GLY A 85 13.00 12.76 -22.73
C GLY A 85 14.43 12.97 -23.20
N GLY A 86 15.22 11.89 -23.30
CA GLY A 86 16.63 11.97 -23.70
C GLY A 86 16.86 12.80 -24.97
N GLU A 87 18.11 13.23 -25.17
CA GLU A 87 18.55 14.12 -26.27
C GLU A 87 18.16 13.59 -27.66
N GLY A 88 16.95 13.93 -28.12
CA GLY A 88 16.42 13.65 -29.45
C GLY A 88 15.38 14.69 -29.80
N GLU A 89 15.58 15.38 -30.92
CA GLU A 89 14.69 16.46 -31.40
C GLU A 89 13.24 15.96 -31.51
N GLY A 90 12.37 16.38 -30.58
CA GLY A 90 10.94 16.09 -30.58
C GLY A 90 10.41 15.23 -29.43
N GLY A 91 11.24 14.83 -28.46
CA GLY A 91 10.77 14.12 -27.27
C GLY A 91 9.95 15.02 -26.35
N THR A 92 8.62 14.96 -26.38
CA THR A 92 7.81 15.47 -25.27
C THR A 92 8.17 14.67 -24.02
N GLY A 93 8.59 15.34 -22.94
CA GLY A 93 8.91 14.69 -21.67
C GLY A 93 7.78 13.77 -21.21
N GLU A 94 8.14 12.60 -20.67
CA GLU A 94 7.15 11.67 -20.14
C GLU A 94 6.59 12.25 -18.84
N VAL A 95 5.30 12.58 -18.82
CA VAL A 95 4.62 13.02 -17.61
C VAL A 95 4.20 11.80 -16.80
N VAL A 96 4.58 11.80 -15.53
CA VAL A 96 4.31 10.71 -14.59
C VAL A 96 3.51 11.22 -13.40
N VAL A 97 2.39 10.56 -13.10
CA VAL A 97 1.45 10.97 -12.05
C VAL A 97 1.51 9.98 -10.88
N PRO A 98 1.78 10.44 -9.64
CA PRO A 98 1.64 9.63 -8.44
C PRO A 98 0.18 9.21 -8.24
N THR A 99 -0.08 7.90 -8.28
CA THR A 99 -1.43 7.35 -8.27
C THR A 99 -1.59 6.33 -7.14
N VAL A 100 -2.67 6.44 -6.37
CA VAL A 100 -3.02 5.44 -5.36
C VAL A 100 -3.45 4.15 -6.06
N VAL A 101 -2.70 3.08 -5.84
CA VAL A 101 -3.04 1.72 -6.29
C VAL A 101 -3.52 0.91 -5.09
N SER A 102 -4.67 0.25 -5.25
CA SER A 102 -5.34 -0.52 -4.21
C SER A 102 -5.69 -1.91 -4.75
N GLY A 103 -4.71 -2.80 -4.76
CA GLY A 103 -4.81 -4.18 -5.24
C GLY A 103 -4.95 -5.17 -4.09
N TRP A 104 -6.04 -5.09 -3.33
CA TRP A 104 -6.28 -5.92 -2.15
C TRP A 104 -7.36 -6.96 -2.42
N ASN A 105 -6.98 -8.13 -2.94
CA ASN A 105 -7.95 -9.18 -3.27
C ASN A 105 -8.74 -9.67 -2.03
N MET A 106 -8.11 -9.69 -0.85
CA MET A 106 -8.76 -10.02 0.42
C MET A 106 -9.99 -9.16 0.73
N MET A 107 -10.06 -7.92 0.23
CA MET A 107 -11.21 -7.05 0.36
C MET A 107 -12.47 -7.66 -0.27
N GLN A 108 -12.32 -8.42 -1.35
CA GLN A 108 -13.45 -9.01 -2.08
C GLN A 108 -14.22 -10.03 -1.22
N TYR A 109 -13.59 -10.58 -0.19
CA TYR A 109 -14.17 -11.56 0.73
C TYR A 109 -14.93 -10.94 1.89
N LEU A 110 -15.06 -9.60 1.95
CA LEU A 110 -15.90 -8.94 2.94
C LEU A 110 -17.39 -9.14 2.65
N ALA A 111 -18.22 -9.14 3.69
CA ALA A 111 -19.63 -9.55 3.58
C ALA A 111 -20.53 -8.62 2.73
N HIS A 112 -20.18 -7.33 2.59
CA HIS A 112 -21.04 -6.35 1.92
C HIS A 112 -20.23 -5.33 1.13
N ASP A 113 -20.81 -4.75 0.07
CA ASP A 113 -20.17 -3.73 -0.77
C ASP A 113 -19.77 -2.50 0.05
N THR A 114 -20.62 -2.09 0.99
CA THR A 114 -20.30 -1.01 1.94
C THR A 114 -19.03 -1.30 2.74
N HIS A 115 -18.84 -2.54 3.18
CA HIS A 115 -17.65 -2.93 3.95
C HIS A 115 -16.41 -2.92 3.06
N ARG A 116 -16.55 -3.31 1.79
CA ARG A 116 -15.49 -3.20 0.78
C ARG A 116 -15.09 -1.74 0.56
N GLU A 117 -16.07 -0.84 0.47
CA GLU A 117 -15.79 0.60 0.30
C GLU A 117 -15.13 1.21 1.54
N TYR A 118 -15.56 0.81 2.75
CA TYR A 118 -14.89 1.22 3.98
C TYR A 118 -13.42 0.77 4.03
N PHE A 119 -13.15 -0.47 3.63
CA PHE A 119 -11.79 -0.99 3.53
C PHE A 119 -10.99 -0.17 2.51
N ARG A 120 -11.54 0.00 1.30
CA ARG A 120 -10.90 0.74 0.20
C ARG A 120 -10.54 2.16 0.63
N SER A 121 -11.48 2.85 1.27
CA SER A 121 -11.32 4.22 1.76
C SER A 121 -10.20 4.33 2.79
N ILE A 122 -10.19 3.47 3.81
CA ILE A 122 -9.18 3.51 4.87
C ILE A 122 -7.79 3.18 4.32
N VAL A 123 -7.67 2.15 3.49
CA VAL A 123 -6.38 1.72 2.95
C VAL A 123 -5.84 2.72 1.93
N ALA A 124 -6.69 3.30 1.09
CA ALA A 124 -6.28 4.37 0.18
C ALA A 124 -5.73 5.59 0.95
N ARG A 125 -6.41 5.99 2.02
CA ARG A 125 -5.94 7.07 2.90
C ARG A 125 -4.68 6.71 3.65
N PHE A 126 -4.48 5.44 4.02
CA PHE A 126 -3.26 4.99 4.68
C PHE A 126 -2.02 5.20 3.81
N SER A 127 -2.16 5.01 2.50
CA SER A 127 -1.09 5.33 1.54
C SER A 127 -1.02 6.83 1.23
N ASN A 128 -2.16 7.49 1.02
CA ASN A 128 -2.19 8.85 0.50
C ASN A 128 -1.89 9.92 1.56
N ASP A 129 -2.47 9.83 2.77
CA ASP A 129 -2.36 10.88 3.79
C ASP A 129 -0.88 11.10 4.22
N PRO A 130 -0.07 10.06 4.51
CA PRO A 130 1.35 10.24 4.82
C PRO A 130 2.15 10.77 3.62
N TRP A 131 1.89 10.27 2.42
CA TRP A 131 2.57 10.72 1.22
C TRP A 131 2.32 12.22 0.96
N ARG A 132 1.07 12.68 1.08
CA ARG A 132 0.75 14.12 0.97
C ARG A 132 1.48 14.95 2.01
N LYS A 133 1.56 14.47 3.24
CA LYS A 133 2.33 15.15 4.29
C LYS A 133 3.80 15.23 3.91
N GLU A 134 4.37 14.15 3.39
CA GLU A 134 5.74 14.10 2.93
C GLU A 134 6.00 15.12 1.81
N GLN A 135 5.16 15.18 0.77
CA GLN A 135 5.31 16.15 -0.32
C GLN A 135 5.27 17.61 0.19
N ASN A 136 4.38 17.89 1.14
CA ASN A 136 4.28 19.20 1.79
C ASN A 136 5.47 19.56 2.69
N LEU A 137 6.16 18.56 3.23
CA LEU A 137 7.40 18.78 3.98
C LEU A 137 8.56 18.99 3.02
N ARG A 138 8.64 18.21 1.93
CA ARG A 138 9.68 18.27 0.90
C ARG A 138 9.79 19.64 0.23
N SER A 139 8.66 20.30 -0.05
CA SER A 139 8.66 21.67 -0.59
C SER A 139 9.27 22.71 0.36
N LYS A 140 9.56 22.35 1.62
CA LYS A 140 10.12 23.23 2.66
C LYS A 140 11.52 22.81 3.12
N ILE A 141 12.13 21.79 2.51
CA ILE A 141 13.41 21.20 2.96
C ILE A 141 14.59 22.11 2.63
N THR A 142 15.46 22.29 3.61
CA THR A 142 16.89 22.63 3.44
C THR A 142 17.75 21.41 3.82
N PRO A 143 19.00 21.26 3.33
CA PRO A 143 19.83 20.07 3.57
C PRO A 143 20.00 19.67 5.06
N ASP A 144 19.95 20.65 5.96
CA ASP A 144 20.07 20.42 7.42
C ASP A 144 18.80 19.85 8.09
N THR A 145 17.71 19.65 7.34
CA THR A 145 16.38 19.31 7.92
C THR A 145 15.88 17.90 7.61
N GLU A 146 16.61 17.07 6.86
CA GLU A 146 16.14 15.74 6.45
C GLU A 146 15.77 14.84 7.63
N GLN A 147 16.60 14.81 8.68
CA GLN A 147 16.33 14.00 9.87
C GLN A 147 15.10 14.50 10.62
N ILE A 148 14.94 15.82 10.73
CA ILE A 148 13.76 16.46 11.33
C ILE A 148 12.50 16.15 10.52
N THR A 149 12.58 16.12 9.19
CA THR A 149 11.42 15.80 8.35
C THR A 149 10.96 14.36 8.52
N SER A 150 11.88 13.42 8.71
CA SER A 150 11.57 12.01 8.94
C SER A 150 10.85 11.80 10.28
N GLU A 151 11.33 12.45 11.34
CA GLU A 151 10.68 12.42 12.66
C GLU A 151 9.28 13.04 12.63
N LEU A 152 9.13 14.21 11.97
CA LEU A 152 7.83 14.87 11.79
C LEU A 152 6.84 14.04 10.98
N LEU A 153 7.33 13.29 9.98
CA LEU A 153 6.50 12.39 9.18
C LEU A 153 6.03 11.20 10.02
N LEU A 154 6.92 10.60 10.81
CA LEU A 154 6.58 9.50 11.71
C LEU A 154 5.54 9.94 12.76
N ASP A 155 5.74 11.08 13.40
CA ASP A 155 4.77 11.66 14.34
C ASP A 155 3.41 11.91 13.68
N HIS A 156 3.42 12.35 12.41
CA HIS A 156 2.20 12.51 11.64
C HIS A 156 1.49 11.18 11.40
N LYS A 157 2.21 10.13 10.97
CA LYS A 157 1.68 8.78 10.76
C LYS A 157 1.03 8.24 12.04
N ARG A 158 1.74 8.33 13.17
CA ARG A 158 1.23 7.91 14.49
C ARG A 158 -0.02 8.68 14.91
N LYS A 159 -0.03 9.99 14.70
CA LYS A 159 -1.20 10.85 14.98
C LYS A 159 -2.39 10.51 14.09
N LEU A 160 -2.18 10.25 12.80
CA LEU A 160 -3.24 9.83 11.88
C LEU A 160 -3.91 8.55 12.39
N LEU A 161 -3.12 7.55 12.80
CA LEU A 161 -3.61 6.27 13.29
C LEU A 161 -4.39 6.41 14.60
N SER A 162 -3.78 7.05 15.60
CA SER A 162 -4.36 7.20 16.95
C SER A 162 -5.60 8.10 17.01
N THR A 163 -5.80 8.98 16.01
CA THR A 163 -6.92 9.94 16.04
C THR A 163 -7.90 9.71 14.89
N ARG A 164 -7.50 10.03 13.66
CA ARG A 164 -8.39 10.05 12.49
C ARG A 164 -8.84 8.65 12.10
N PHE A 165 -7.92 7.69 12.08
CA PHE A 165 -8.22 6.32 11.69
C PHE A 165 -8.95 5.60 12.79
N ALA A 166 -8.54 5.75 14.06
CA ALA A 166 -9.27 5.24 15.20
C ALA A 166 -10.74 5.69 15.17
N SER A 167 -11.00 6.99 15.07
CA SER A 167 -12.37 7.52 14.98
C SER A 167 -13.15 6.99 13.79
N SER A 168 -12.52 6.93 12.60
CA SER A 168 -13.18 6.44 11.38
C SER A 168 -13.53 4.95 11.47
N LEU A 169 -12.59 4.13 11.94
CA LEU A 169 -12.75 2.69 12.04
C LEU A 169 -13.75 2.31 13.12
N THR A 170 -13.71 2.96 14.29
CA THR A 170 -14.73 2.75 15.34
C THR A 170 -16.13 3.06 14.79
N ARG A 171 -16.28 4.13 14.00
CA ARG A 171 -17.57 4.45 13.36
C ARG A 171 -17.99 3.38 12.34
N MET A 172 -17.10 3.02 11.41
CA MET A 172 -17.37 2.02 10.38
C MET A 172 -17.74 0.66 11.00
N VAL A 173 -16.99 0.20 12.01
CA VAL A 173 -17.31 -1.03 12.75
C VAL A 173 -18.66 -0.94 13.43
N GLY A 174 -19.00 0.22 14.02
CA GLY A 174 -20.31 0.45 14.62
C GLY A 174 -21.46 0.39 13.61
N GLU A 175 -21.23 0.79 12.36
CA GLU A 175 -22.20 0.67 11.26
C GLU A 175 -22.33 -0.78 10.80
N ILE A 176 -21.22 -1.49 10.61
CA ILE A 176 -21.21 -2.93 10.27
C ILE A 176 -22.00 -3.76 11.31
N LEU A 177 -21.83 -3.45 12.61
CA LEU A 177 -22.58 -4.12 13.68
C LEU A 177 -24.09 -3.87 13.60
N LYS A 178 -24.52 -2.69 13.15
CA LYS A 178 -25.95 -2.40 12.94
C LYS A 178 -26.48 -3.19 11.74
N ASP A 179 -25.70 -3.24 10.66
CA ASP A 179 -26.07 -3.95 9.44
C ASP A 179 -26.16 -5.46 9.65
N ASN A 180 -25.37 -6.05 10.56
CA ASN A 180 -25.44 -7.49 10.91
C ASN A 180 -26.83 -7.94 11.41
N ASN A 181 -27.67 -7.01 11.90
CA ASN A 181 -29.06 -7.32 12.27
C ASN A 181 -30.00 -7.41 11.06
N THR A 182 -29.53 -7.09 9.86
CA THR A 182 -30.26 -7.20 8.61
C THR A 182 -29.78 -8.44 7.84
N SER A 183 -30.68 -9.20 7.22
CA SER A 183 -30.43 -10.54 6.67
C SER A 183 -29.52 -10.59 5.43
N THR A 184 -28.80 -9.51 5.11
CA THR A 184 -28.03 -9.29 3.87
C THR A 184 -26.53 -9.47 4.02
N ASN A 185 -26.03 -9.75 5.23
CA ASN A 185 -24.60 -9.90 5.50
C ASN A 185 -24.07 -11.32 5.27
N GLN A 186 -24.18 -11.80 4.03
CA GLN A 186 -23.60 -13.08 3.62
C GLN A 186 -22.21 -12.88 3.00
N PHE A 187 -21.24 -13.66 3.47
CA PHE A 187 -19.92 -13.67 2.87
C PHE A 187 -19.96 -14.28 1.46
N PRO A 188 -19.27 -13.66 0.49
CA PRO A 188 -19.24 -14.20 -0.86
C PRO A 188 -18.41 -15.49 -0.93
N ILE A 189 -18.85 -16.42 -1.78
CA ILE A 189 -18.11 -17.64 -2.11
C ILE A 189 -17.40 -17.38 -3.44
N LEU A 190 -16.10 -17.10 -3.36
CA LEU A 190 -15.24 -16.79 -4.50
C LEU A 190 -14.26 -17.95 -4.73
N PRO A 191 -13.60 -18.02 -5.90
CA PRO A 191 -12.46 -18.92 -6.08
C PRO A 191 -11.43 -18.73 -4.96
N GLY A 192 -10.92 -19.81 -4.38
CA GLY A 192 -9.99 -19.73 -3.24
C GLY A 192 -10.65 -19.53 -1.86
N SER A 193 -11.98 -19.37 -1.78
CA SER A 193 -12.72 -19.42 -0.52
C SER A 193 -12.54 -20.78 0.16
N HIS A 194 -11.94 -20.78 1.34
CA HIS A 194 -11.70 -22.00 2.13
C HIS A 194 -11.94 -21.77 3.63
N LEU A 195 -12.25 -20.54 4.04
CA LEU A 195 -12.57 -20.16 5.40
C LEU A 195 -14.09 -20.04 5.57
N SER A 196 -14.59 -20.51 6.70
CA SER A 196 -15.98 -20.33 7.11
C SER A 196 -16.12 -19.02 7.90
N LEU A 197 -16.25 -17.91 7.18
CA LEU A 197 -16.41 -16.58 7.76
C LEU A 197 -17.84 -16.39 8.28
N ASN A 198 -18.00 -15.86 9.51
CA ASN A 198 -19.31 -15.71 10.16
C ASN A 198 -19.51 -14.37 10.87
N ASN A 199 -18.46 -13.59 11.10
CA ASN A 199 -18.54 -12.30 11.79
C ASN A 199 -18.01 -11.17 10.89
N PRO A 200 -18.90 -10.44 10.17
CA PRO A 200 -18.51 -9.38 9.24
C PRO A 200 -17.65 -8.28 9.84
N ALA A 201 -17.91 -7.89 11.09
CA ALA A 201 -17.15 -6.86 11.77
C ALA A 201 -15.73 -7.34 12.09
N LEU A 202 -15.60 -8.58 12.59
CA LEU A 202 -14.30 -9.18 12.89
C LEU A 202 -13.45 -9.33 11.62
N GLU A 203 -14.01 -9.85 10.53
CA GLU A 203 -13.27 -10.06 9.29
C GLU A 203 -12.87 -8.73 8.63
N PHE A 204 -13.71 -7.70 8.73
CA PHE A 204 -13.35 -6.33 8.34
C PHE A 204 -12.17 -5.80 9.16
N ILE A 205 -12.24 -5.90 10.50
CA ILE A 205 -11.18 -5.43 11.40
C ILE A 205 -9.86 -6.13 11.09
N LYS A 206 -9.89 -7.46 11.00
CA LYS A 206 -8.74 -8.29 10.64
C LYS A 206 -8.11 -7.84 9.33
N ALA A 207 -8.92 -7.68 8.28
CA ALA A 207 -8.43 -7.32 6.96
C ALA A 207 -7.74 -5.94 6.99
N VAL A 208 -8.38 -4.93 7.57
CA VAL A 208 -7.79 -3.58 7.65
C VAL A 208 -6.51 -3.60 8.47
N LEU A 209 -6.53 -4.21 9.66
CA LEU A 209 -5.36 -4.23 10.54
C LEU A 209 -4.17 -4.95 9.91
N GLU A 210 -4.40 -5.99 9.11
CA GLU A 210 -3.30 -6.67 8.43
C GLU A 210 -2.57 -5.77 7.43
N VAL A 211 -3.30 -4.85 6.78
CA VAL A 211 -2.70 -3.83 5.92
C VAL A 211 -1.95 -2.79 6.76
N LEU A 212 -2.54 -2.29 7.85
CA LEU A 212 -1.93 -1.25 8.68
C LEU A 212 -0.62 -1.74 9.35
N LYS A 213 -0.54 -3.02 9.69
CA LYS A 213 0.67 -3.65 10.26
C LYS A 213 1.87 -3.70 9.31
N LEU A 214 1.66 -3.54 8.01
CA LEU A 214 2.76 -3.52 7.04
C LEU A 214 3.72 -2.34 7.28
N ASP A 215 3.28 -1.33 8.02
CA ASP A 215 4.10 -0.23 8.49
C ASP A 215 4.60 -0.48 9.92
N GLY A 216 5.79 -1.08 10.02
CA GLY A 216 6.38 -1.45 11.31
C GLY A 216 6.68 -0.29 12.24
N GLU A 217 6.81 0.94 11.74
CA GLU A 217 7.09 2.11 12.59
C GLU A 217 5.88 2.56 13.43
N CYS A 218 4.69 2.06 13.07
CA CYS A 218 3.41 2.38 13.68
C CYS A 218 2.78 1.17 14.41
N GLU A 219 3.56 0.14 14.70
CA GLU A 219 3.08 -1.11 15.31
C GLU A 219 2.31 -0.86 16.63
N HIS A 220 2.80 0.07 17.46
CA HIS A 220 2.18 0.39 18.74
C HIS A 220 0.77 0.96 18.56
N GLU A 221 0.60 1.94 17.67
CA GLU A 221 -0.69 2.56 17.38
C GLU A 221 -1.68 1.55 16.80
N VAL A 222 -1.21 0.67 15.91
CA VAL A 222 -2.01 -0.41 15.33
C VAL A 222 -2.45 -1.42 16.39
N LEU A 223 -1.59 -1.73 17.37
CA LEU A 223 -1.92 -2.60 18.49
C LEU A 223 -2.97 -1.99 19.43
N VAL A 224 -2.86 -0.70 19.75
CA VAL A 224 -3.88 0.02 20.53
C VAL A 224 -5.22 0.04 19.80
N LEU A 225 -5.19 0.33 18.49
CA LEU A 225 -6.37 0.32 17.62
C LEU A 225 -7.01 -1.07 17.59
N ARG A 226 -6.22 -2.13 17.43
CA ARG A 226 -6.70 -3.52 17.47
C ARG A 226 -7.47 -3.81 18.76
N LYS A 227 -6.89 -3.47 19.92
CA LYS A 227 -7.53 -3.67 21.23
C LYS A 227 -8.87 -2.94 21.33
N SER A 228 -8.89 -1.68 20.89
CA SER A 228 -10.11 -0.85 20.91
C SER A 228 -11.21 -1.44 20.02
N LEU A 229 -10.89 -1.83 18.78
CA LEU A 229 -11.87 -2.37 17.83
C LEU A 229 -12.39 -3.75 18.23
N LEU A 230 -11.53 -4.63 18.77
CA LEU A 230 -11.96 -5.95 19.26
C LEU A 230 -12.86 -5.83 20.48
N SER A 231 -12.52 -4.94 21.42
CA SER A 231 -13.37 -4.61 22.57
C SER A 231 -14.75 -4.11 22.13
N GLN A 232 -14.81 -3.27 21.10
CA GLN A 232 -16.06 -2.74 20.54
C GLN A 232 -17.01 -3.86 20.03
N ILE A 233 -16.46 -4.95 19.49
CA ILE A 233 -17.26 -6.09 18.99
C ILE A 233 -17.41 -7.22 20.03
N GLY A 234 -16.87 -7.05 21.25
CA GLY A 234 -16.95 -8.05 22.31
C GLY A 234 -16.11 -9.30 22.08
N VAL A 235 -15.05 -9.23 21.27
CA VAL A 235 -14.15 -10.37 20.99
C VAL A 235 -12.85 -10.22 21.78
N GLU A 236 -12.42 -11.29 22.44
CA GLU A 236 -11.18 -11.31 23.20
C GLU A 236 -9.95 -11.28 22.28
N GLU A 237 -8.93 -10.47 22.64
CA GLU A 237 -7.73 -10.26 21.82
C GLU A 237 -6.96 -11.56 21.50
N TYR A 238 -7.01 -12.53 22.42
CA TYR A 238 -6.31 -13.81 22.34
C TYR A 238 -7.20 -14.96 21.87
N SER A 239 -8.45 -14.69 21.49
CA SER A 239 -9.31 -15.74 20.92
C SER A 239 -8.69 -16.26 19.62
N SER A 240 -8.78 -17.57 19.43
CA SER A 240 -8.30 -18.24 18.21
C SER A 240 -8.97 -17.70 16.94
N GLU A 241 -10.18 -17.14 17.07
CA GLU A 241 -10.91 -16.54 15.97
C GLU A 241 -10.24 -15.26 15.47
N VAL A 242 -9.43 -14.54 16.27
CA VAL A 242 -8.81 -13.27 15.89
C VAL A 242 -7.54 -13.46 15.05
N ALA A 243 -6.99 -14.67 15.01
CA ALA A 243 -5.82 -14.98 14.21
C ALA A 243 -6.09 -14.68 12.72
N TRP A 244 -5.19 -13.91 12.09
CA TRP A 244 -5.30 -13.62 10.66
C TRP A 244 -5.10 -14.90 9.86
N ARG A 245 -5.98 -15.12 8.89
CA ARG A 245 -5.83 -16.13 7.85
C ARG A 245 -6.26 -15.48 6.54
N ASN A 246 -5.43 -15.60 5.52
CA ASN A 246 -5.77 -15.05 4.21
C ASN A 246 -7.06 -15.71 3.70
N PRO A 247 -8.15 -14.97 3.42
CA PRO A 247 -9.40 -15.56 2.94
C PRO A 247 -9.31 -16.09 1.50
N CYS A 248 -8.30 -15.64 0.74
CA CYS A 248 -7.99 -16.08 -0.60
C CYS A 248 -6.83 -17.08 -0.57
N ALA A 249 -7.12 -18.39 -0.64
CA ALA A 249 -6.06 -19.36 -0.89
C ALA A 249 -5.54 -19.20 -2.32
N SER A 250 -4.26 -18.90 -2.49
CA SER A 250 -3.60 -19.05 -3.78
C SER A 250 -3.30 -20.54 -4.00
N PHE A 251 -3.86 -21.12 -5.06
CA PHE A 251 -3.38 -22.41 -5.54
C PHE A 251 -2.04 -22.15 -6.25
N VAL A 252 -0.96 -22.72 -5.72
CA VAL A 252 0.35 -22.80 -6.38
C VAL A 252 0.53 -24.21 -6.90
#